data_AF-A0AAJ1VAN4-F1
#
_entry.id   AF-A0AAJ1VAN4-F1
#
_cell.length_a   1.000
_cell.length_b   1.000
_cell.length_c   1.000
_cell.angle_alpha   90.00
_cell.angle_beta   90.00
_cell.angle_gamma   90.00
#
_symmetry.space_group_name_H-M   'P 1'
#
loop_
_entity.id
_entity.type
_entity.pdbx_description
1 polymer ?
#
loop_
_entity_poly.entity_id
_entity_poly.type
_entity_poly.pdbx_seq_one_letter_code
_entity_poly.pdbx_strand_id
1 'polypeptide(L)'
;MFKASLKEMRSESTWASTTLGDNQTANVYYFYADGNAKSIIKMITKSLFQWEMPNLPEDLSFFKQGKVWLATSSHEKQCFIFPENETEASKIMGIEGLRVEELDD
;
A
#
# COMPACT_ATOMS: atom_id res chain seq x y z
N MET A 1 -10.99 10.06 10.76
CA MET A 1 -10.03 10.92 10.06
C MET A 1 -10.02 10.66 8.55
N PHE A 2 -9.84 9.42 8.08
CA PHE A 2 -9.93 9.10 6.64
C PHE A 2 -11.33 9.14 6.02
N LYS A 3 -12.40 9.36 6.81
CA LYS A 3 -13.80 9.25 6.35
C LYS A 3 -14.11 10.09 5.11
N ALA A 4 -13.50 11.26 4.96
CA ALA A 4 -13.72 12.14 3.80
C ALA A 4 -13.17 11.56 2.48
N SER A 5 -12.15 10.70 2.55
CA SER A 5 -11.53 10.05 1.39
C SER A 5 -11.96 8.59 1.26
N LEU A 6 -12.81 8.07 2.15
CA LEU A 6 -13.27 6.69 2.11
C LEU A 6 -14.15 6.51 0.88
N LYS A 7 -13.76 5.57 0.01
CA LYS A 7 -14.54 5.18 -1.15
C LYS A 7 -15.50 4.05 -0.78
N GLU A 8 -14.97 2.99 -0.19
CA GLU A 8 -15.72 1.79 0.16
C GLU A 8 -14.94 0.92 1.15
N MET A 9 -15.66 0.03 1.82
CA MET A 9 -15.08 -1.07 2.61
C MET A 9 -15.66 -2.37 2.07
N ARG A 10 -14.82 -3.40 1.96
CA ARG A 10 -15.21 -4.72 1.47
C ARG A 10 -14.70 -5.79 2.43
N SER A 11 -15.46 -6.89 2.53
CA SER A 11 -15.01 -8.10 3.20
C SER A 11 -14.32 -8.99 2.16
N GLU A 12 -13.00 -9.08 2.22
CA GLU A 12 -12.19 -9.74 1.18
C GLU A 12 -11.21 -10.73 1.82
N SER A 13 -10.92 -11.81 1.11
CA SER A 13 -9.86 -12.76 1.45
C SER A 13 -8.54 -12.44 0.75
N THR A 14 -8.54 -11.54 -0.24
CA THR A 14 -7.36 -11.21 -1.04
C THR A 14 -7.31 -9.71 -1.28
N TRP A 15 -6.13 -9.11 -1.09
CA TRP A 15 -5.82 -7.74 -1.47
C TRP A 15 -4.42 -7.67 -2.12
N ALA A 16 -3.87 -6.47 -2.28
CA ALA A 16 -2.71 -6.21 -3.12
C ALA A 16 -1.43 -7.00 -2.76
N SER A 17 -1.24 -7.36 -1.49
CA SER A 17 -0.06 -8.06 -0.98
C SER A 17 -0.35 -9.50 -0.56
N THR A 18 -1.57 -9.80 -0.13
CA THR A 18 -1.85 -11.00 0.67
C THR A 18 -3.14 -11.69 0.24
N THR A 19 -3.15 -13.02 0.32
CA THR A 19 -4.35 -13.85 0.29
C THR A 19 -4.43 -14.64 1.60
N LEU A 20 -5.55 -14.50 2.30
CA LEU A 20 -5.88 -15.26 3.50
C LEU A 20 -6.28 -16.69 3.15
N GLY A 21 -5.85 -17.63 3.99
CA GLY A 21 -6.28 -19.03 3.95
C GLY A 21 -7.60 -19.28 4.68
N ASP A 22 -8.04 -20.54 4.67
CA ASP A 22 -9.10 -21.08 5.54
C ASP A 22 -10.46 -20.34 5.46
N ASN A 23 -10.84 -19.84 4.28
CA ASN A 23 -12.07 -19.07 4.06
C ASN A 23 -12.21 -17.84 4.98
N GLN A 24 -11.10 -17.33 5.51
CA GLN A 24 -11.08 -16.13 6.33
C GLN A 24 -11.22 -14.89 5.45
N THR A 25 -11.77 -13.82 6.03
CA THR A 25 -11.88 -12.52 5.37
C THR A 25 -11.46 -11.41 6.33
N ALA A 26 -10.98 -10.31 5.76
CA ALA A 26 -10.66 -9.08 6.47
C ALA A 26 -11.49 -7.91 5.89
N ASN A 27 -11.66 -6.87 6.70
CA ASN A 27 -12.22 -5.61 6.22
C ASN A 27 -11.13 -4.82 5.49
N VAL A 28 -11.22 -4.77 4.16
CA VAL A 28 -10.31 -4.01 3.31
C VAL A 28 -10.94 -2.67 3.00
N TYR A 29 -10.22 -1.60 3.29
CA TYR A 29 -10.69 -0.22 3.13
C TYR A 29 -10.05 0.44 1.92
N TYR A 30 -10.88 0.91 0.99
CA TYR A 30 -10.45 1.61 -0.19
C TYR A 30 -10.69 3.11 -0.04
N PHE A 31 -9.65 3.90 -0.31
CA PHE A 31 -9.69 5.36 -0.22
C PHE A 31 -9.34 5.99 -1.57
N TYR A 32 -9.85 7.18 -1.82
CA TYR A 32 -9.33 8.05 -2.87
C TYR A 32 -7.93 8.54 -2.47
N ALA A 33 -6.97 8.44 -3.40
CA ALA A 33 -5.62 8.99 -3.23
C ALA A 33 -5.61 10.52 -3.44
N ASP A 34 -6.35 11.24 -2.58
CA ASP A 34 -6.53 12.69 -2.65
C ASP A 34 -5.60 13.45 -1.68
N GLY A 35 -5.73 14.78 -1.66
CA GLY A 35 -4.95 15.64 -0.78
C GLY A 35 -5.20 15.40 0.72
N ASN A 36 -6.41 14.99 1.10
CA ASN A 36 -6.75 14.68 2.49
C ASN A 36 -6.09 13.37 2.94
N ALA A 37 -6.24 12.30 2.16
CA ALA A 37 -5.57 11.01 2.43
C ALA A 37 -4.05 11.17 2.51
N LYS A 38 -3.44 11.91 1.56
CA LYS A 38 -2.01 12.24 1.58
C LYS A 38 -1.59 12.92 2.88
N SER A 39 -2.37 13.90 3.34
CA SER A 39 -2.05 14.68 4.54
C SER A 39 -2.11 13.81 5.80
N ILE A 40 -3.11 12.94 5.90
CA ILE A 40 -3.27 12.02 7.04
C ILE A 40 -2.14 10.97 7.04
N ILE A 41 -1.86 10.32 5.92
CA ILE A 41 -0.80 9.29 5.82
C ILE A 41 0.54 9.86 6.30
N LYS A 42 0.91 11.05 5.82
CA LYS A 42 2.17 11.73 6.22
C LYS A 42 2.21 12.16 7.69
N MET A 43 1.05 12.32 8.33
CA MET A 43 0.94 12.76 9.72
C MET A 43 1.05 11.58 10.69
N ILE A 44 0.42 10.44 10.37
CA ILE A 44 0.25 9.34 11.32
C ILE A 44 1.39 8.33 11.32
N THR A 45 2.19 8.26 10.25
CA THR A 45 3.28 7.29 10.11
C THR A 45 4.52 7.93 9.48
N LYS A 46 5.69 7.36 9.79
CA LYS A 46 6.97 7.68 9.14
C LYS A 46 7.52 6.53 8.31
N SER A 47 6.81 5.40 8.25
CA SER A 47 7.25 4.20 7.54
C SER A 47 6.07 3.44 6.92
N LEU A 48 6.31 2.84 5.77
CA LEU A 48 5.35 1.91 5.15
C LEU A 48 5.07 0.71 6.05
N PHE A 49 6.08 0.21 6.77
CA PHE A 49 5.96 -0.98 7.61
C PHE A 49 5.39 -0.70 9.01
N GLN A 50 4.92 0.53 9.28
CA GLN A 50 4.18 0.84 10.51
C GLN A 50 2.66 0.64 10.35
N TRP A 51 2.20 0.34 9.13
CA TRP A 51 0.82 -0.03 8.83
C TRP A 51 0.56 -1.46 9.27
N GLU A 52 0.50 -1.65 10.58
CA GLU A 52 0.42 -2.96 11.21
C GLU A 52 -0.54 -2.89 12.42
N MET A 53 -1.36 -3.93 12.56
CA MET A 53 -2.25 -4.08 13.70
C MET A 53 -1.45 -4.26 15.01
N PRO A 54 -1.95 -3.79 16.16
CA PRO A 54 -3.27 -3.18 16.38
C PRO A 54 -3.31 -1.65 16.18
N ASN A 55 -2.20 -1.02 15.81
CA ASN A 55 -2.08 0.45 15.83
C ASN A 55 -2.63 1.13 14.57
N LEU A 56 -2.43 0.51 13.41
CA LEU A 56 -2.92 0.97 12.12
C LEU A 56 -3.52 -0.21 11.33
N PRO A 57 -4.35 0.05 10.31
CA PRO A 57 -4.74 -0.99 9.35
C PRO A 57 -3.49 -1.62 8.72
N GLU A 58 -3.57 -2.91 8.46
CA GLU A 58 -2.47 -3.66 7.85
C GLU A 58 -2.33 -3.32 6.35
N ASP A 59 -1.10 -3.41 5.83
CA ASP A 59 -0.77 -3.41 4.40
C ASP A 59 -1.21 -2.18 3.58
N LEU A 60 -0.58 -1.00 3.83
CA LEU A 60 -0.83 0.18 3.00
C LEU A 60 -0.39 -0.03 1.54
N SER A 61 -1.39 -0.05 0.66
CA SER A 61 -1.19 -0.22 -0.78
C SER A 61 -1.75 0.95 -1.58
N PHE A 62 -1.13 1.26 -2.73
CA PHE A 62 -1.58 2.29 -3.66
C PHE A 62 -1.93 1.70 -5.02
N PHE A 63 -2.96 2.27 -5.62
CA PHE A 63 -3.45 1.89 -6.94
C PHE A 63 -3.37 3.07 -7.90
N LYS A 64 -2.98 2.81 -9.14
CA LYS A 64 -3.01 3.77 -10.24
C LYS A 64 -3.89 3.20 -11.35
N GLN A 65 -4.93 3.96 -11.72
CA GLN A 65 -5.92 3.52 -12.72
C GLN A 65 -6.51 2.12 -12.45
N GLY A 66 -6.68 1.76 -11.18
CA GLY A 66 -7.22 0.46 -10.76
C GLY A 66 -6.22 -0.69 -10.72
N LYS A 67 -4.97 -0.49 -11.16
CA LYS A 67 -3.87 -1.47 -11.03
C LYS A 67 -3.06 -1.19 -9.77
N VAL A 68 -2.52 -2.25 -9.14
CA VAL A 68 -1.60 -2.10 -8.02
C VAL A 68 -0.36 -1.36 -8.50
N TRP A 69 0.01 -0.29 -7.79
CA TRP A 69 1.22 0.48 -8.06
C TRP A 69 2.25 0.31 -6.94
N LEU A 70 1.79 0.17 -5.69
CA LEU A 70 2.61 -0.19 -4.55
C LEU A 70 1.82 -1.15 -3.65
N ALA A 71 2.44 -2.25 -3.25
CA ALA A 71 1.90 -3.20 -2.30
C ALA A 71 2.91 -3.43 -1.18
N THR A 72 2.43 -3.61 0.05
CA THR A 72 3.28 -3.90 1.20
C THR A 72 2.72 -5.10 1.96
N SER A 73 3.61 -5.99 2.41
CA SER A 73 3.33 -6.86 3.55
C SER A 73 4.05 -6.24 4.75
N SER A 74 3.30 -5.56 5.62
CA SER A 74 3.90 -4.71 6.67
C SER A 74 4.58 -5.54 7.75
N HIS A 75 3.92 -6.62 8.18
CA HIS A 75 4.46 -7.58 9.13
C HIS A 75 5.76 -8.23 8.61
N GLU A 76 5.82 -8.57 7.31
CA GLU A 76 6.99 -9.21 6.68
C GLU A 76 8.03 -8.20 6.18
N LYS A 77 7.75 -6.89 6.31
CA LYS A 77 8.59 -5.78 5.85
C LYS A 77 8.95 -5.84 4.36
N GLN A 78 8.00 -6.27 3.54
CA GLN A 78 8.14 -6.32 2.09
C GLN A 78 7.41 -5.17 1.43
N CYS A 79 8.00 -4.62 0.37
CA CYS A 79 7.41 -3.57 -0.45
C CYS A 79 7.68 -3.88 -1.91
N PHE A 80 6.61 -3.94 -2.71
CA PHE A 80 6.66 -4.15 -4.15
C PHE A 80 6.13 -2.90 -4.83
N ILE A 81 6.87 -2.39 -5.81
CA ILE A 81 6.48 -1.21 -6.58
C ILE A 81 6.44 -1.59 -8.06
N PHE A 82 5.34 -1.25 -8.71
CA PHE A 82 5.04 -1.60 -10.10
C PHE A 82 4.98 -0.31 -10.94
N PRO A 83 6.14 0.27 -11.30
CA PRO A 83 6.17 1.48 -12.12
C PRO A 83 5.57 1.20 -13.51
N GLU A 84 4.80 2.14 -14.05
CA GLU A 84 4.16 1.95 -15.36
C GLU A 84 5.11 2.20 -16.54
N ASN A 85 6.26 2.83 -16.28
CA ASN A 85 7.25 3.19 -17.30
C ASN A 85 8.63 3.46 -16.67
N GLU A 86 9.66 3.53 -17.52
CA GLU A 86 11.05 3.78 -17.13
C GLU A 86 11.25 5.11 -16.40
N THR A 87 10.46 6.14 -16.71
CA THR A 87 10.57 7.45 -16.03
C THR A 87 10.13 7.34 -14.57
N GLU A 88 9.07 6.58 -14.29
CA GLU A 88 8.65 6.30 -12.91
C GLU A 88 9.66 5.42 -12.18
N ALA A 89 10.12 4.35 -12.83
CA ALA A 89 11.16 3.47 -12.28
C ALA A 89 12.41 4.28 -11.90
N SER A 90 12.90 5.13 -12.80
CA SER A 90 14.05 6.01 -12.57
C SER A 90 13.86 6.95 -11.38
N LYS A 91 12.64 7.49 -11.19
CA LYS A 91 12.34 8.35 -10.03
C LYS A 91 12.38 7.58 -8.71
N ILE A 92 11.89 6.33 -8.70
CA ILE A 92 11.94 5.46 -7.53
C ILE A 92 13.38 5.09 -7.19
N MET A 93 14.15 4.67 -8.20
CA MET A 93 15.58 4.33 -8.05
C MET A 93 16.43 5.52 -7.61
N GLY A 94 15.98 6.75 -7.90
CA GLY A 94 16.63 7.98 -7.44
C GLY A 94 16.34 8.38 -5.99
N ILE A 95 15.53 7.62 -5.24
CA ILE A 95 15.24 7.92 -3.83
C ILE A 95 16.48 7.61 -2.99
N GLU A 96 17.06 8.65 -2.39
CA GLU A 96 18.24 8.51 -1.53
C GLU A 96 17.97 7.54 -0.36
N GLY A 97 18.86 6.56 -0.19
CA GLY A 97 18.78 5.57 0.87
C GLY A 97 17.81 4.41 0.59
N LEU A 98 17.08 4.42 -0.53
CA LEU A 98 16.26 3.28 -0.94
C LEU A 98 17.15 2.16 -1.49
N ARG A 99 16.99 0.95 -0.94
CA ARG A 99 17.61 -0.26 -1.47
C ARG A 99 16.53 -1.01 -2.26
N VAL A 100 16.82 -1.30 -3.52
CA VAL A 100 15.90 -1.96 -4.44
C VAL A 100 16.57 -3.22 -4.97
N GLU A 101 15.78 -4.28 -5.10
CA GLU A 101 16.13 -5.52 -5.78
C GLU A 101 15.13 -5.68 -6.92
N GLU A 102 15.62 -5.91 -8.14
CA GLU A 102 14.77 -6.27 -9.27
C GLU A 102 14.35 -7.73 -9.09
N LEU A 103 13.06 -8.01 -9.24
CA LEU A 103 12.55 -9.37 -9.21
C LEU A 103 12.60 -9.90 -10.64
N ASP A 104 13.41 -10.94 -10.86
CA ASP A 104 13.43 -11.69 -12.11
C ASP A 104 12.11 -12.47 -12.26
N ASP A 105 11.54 -12.49 -13.47
CA ASP A 105 10.35 -13.27 -13.85
C ASP A 105 10.63 -14.79 -13.93
#